data_AF-A0A7W1DX46-F1
#
_entry.id   AF-A0A7W1DX46-F1
#
_cell.length_a   1.000
_cell.length_b   1.000
_cell.length_c   1.000
_cell.angle_alpha   90.00
_cell.angle_beta   90.00
_cell.angle_gamma   90.00
#
_symmetry.space_group_name_H-M   'P 1'
#
loop_
_entity.id
_entity.type
_entity.pdbx_description
1 polymer ?
#
loop_
_entity_poly.entity_id
_entity_poly.type
_entity_poly.pdbx_seq_one_letter_code
_entity_poly.pdbx_strand_id
1 'polypeptide(L)'
;MNGLLDTTLSAAPDATDGPGRMTYDGELPGPTLRFRPGDTLKLRLQNDLGGDITNLHVHGLHVSPRDNGDNVFVHVMPGESFSYEYQIPDDHPAGLFWYHPHSHGDSMQQVAGGLAGAMIIEGGLDNLPGIQGLPERLMVLHGPFFGTTGIEYLVNGQVNPEVEIR
;
A
#
# COMPACT_ATOMS: atom_id res chain seq x y z
N MET A 1 -6.73 8.34 -16.54
CA MET A 1 -7.09 9.27 -15.45
C MET A 1 -6.76 10.69 -15.91
N ASN A 2 -7.39 11.72 -15.34
CA ASN A 2 -7.16 13.12 -15.72
C ASN A 2 -5.83 13.67 -15.14
N GLY A 3 -4.77 12.86 -15.07
CA GLY A 3 -3.53 13.24 -14.40
C GLY A 3 -3.60 13.25 -12.87
N LEU A 4 -4.69 12.76 -12.26
CA LEU A 4 -4.89 12.81 -10.80
C LEU A 4 -5.58 11.53 -10.30
N LEU A 5 -4.99 10.94 -9.25
CA LEU A 5 -5.62 10.01 -8.33
C LEU A 5 -5.76 10.71 -6.97
N ASP A 6 -6.98 10.86 -6.47
CA ASP A 6 -7.28 11.48 -5.17
C ASP A 6 -8.00 10.46 -4.29
N THR A 7 -7.40 10.10 -3.16
CA THR A 7 -7.88 9.02 -2.31
C THR A 7 -7.57 9.25 -0.82
N THR A 8 -8.20 8.44 0.03
CA THR A 8 -7.93 8.36 1.47
C THR A 8 -7.59 6.92 1.82
N LEU A 9 -6.64 6.71 2.73
CA LEU A 9 -6.39 5.44 3.41
C LEU A 9 -6.60 5.65 4.90
N SER A 10 -7.42 4.81 5.54
CA SER A 10 -7.56 4.73 6.99
C SER A 10 -6.74 3.55 7.52
N ALA A 11 -5.72 3.82 8.32
CA ALA A 11 -4.96 2.81 9.05
C ALA A 11 -5.65 2.52 10.38
N ALA A 12 -6.10 1.29 10.60
CA ALA A 12 -6.82 0.90 11.81
C ALA A 12 -6.45 -0.51 12.28
N PRO A 13 -6.63 -0.84 13.57
CA PRO A 13 -6.55 -2.22 14.05
C PRO A 13 -7.71 -3.03 13.45
N ASP A 14 -7.43 -4.27 13.07
CA ASP A 14 -8.42 -5.23 12.63
C ASP A 14 -8.50 -6.40 13.63
N ALA A 15 -9.50 -6.35 14.49
CA ALA A 15 -9.71 -7.35 15.53
C ALA A 15 -10.39 -8.64 15.01
N THR A 16 -10.85 -8.66 13.76
CA THR A 16 -11.61 -9.81 13.23
C THR A 16 -10.73 -11.04 12.99
N ASP A 17 -9.43 -10.83 12.77
CA ASP A 17 -8.48 -11.86 12.35
C ASP A 17 -7.26 -12.03 13.29
N GLY A 18 -7.39 -11.64 14.57
CA GLY A 18 -6.41 -11.91 15.63
C GLY A 18 -5.72 -10.67 16.23
N PRO A 19 -4.99 -10.83 17.35
CA PRO A 19 -4.37 -9.71 18.04
C PRO A 19 -3.21 -9.11 17.24
N GLY A 20 -3.13 -7.78 17.21
CA GLY A 20 -2.03 -7.04 16.56
C GLY A 20 -2.16 -6.89 15.05
N ARG A 21 -3.27 -7.34 14.46
CA ARG A 21 -3.55 -7.14 13.03
C ARG A 21 -4.04 -5.72 12.77
N MET A 22 -3.62 -5.18 11.63
CA MET A 22 -3.84 -3.81 11.19
C MET A 22 -4.12 -3.81 9.69
N THR A 23 -4.99 -2.92 9.23
CA THR A 23 -5.36 -2.83 7.81
C THR A 23 -5.39 -1.39 7.34
N TYR A 24 -5.26 -1.21 6.03
CA TYR A 24 -5.72 -0.01 5.35
C TYR A 24 -7.14 -0.28 4.86
N ASP A 25 -8.09 0.57 5.24
CA ASP A 25 -9.50 0.52 4.81
C ASP A 25 -10.22 -0.81 5.12
N GLY A 26 -9.78 -1.54 6.15
CA GLY A 26 -10.34 -2.85 6.49
C GLY A 26 -9.92 -3.97 5.55
N GLU A 27 -8.98 -3.73 4.63
CA GLU A 27 -8.50 -4.69 3.65
C GLU A 27 -7.09 -5.20 3.98
N LEU A 28 -6.85 -6.48 3.68
CA LEU A 28 -5.52 -7.10 3.71
C LEU A 28 -5.29 -7.86 2.40
N PRO A 29 -4.30 -7.47 1.56
CA PRO A 29 -3.54 -6.22 1.62
C PRO A 29 -4.47 -5.00 1.49
N GLY A 30 -3.96 -3.81 1.81
CA GLY A 30 -4.67 -2.57 1.55
C GLY A 30 -4.99 -2.37 0.06
N PRO A 31 -5.89 -1.42 -0.27
CA PRO A 31 -6.34 -1.19 -1.64
C PRO A 31 -5.19 -1.00 -2.62
N THR A 32 -5.32 -1.58 -3.82
CA THR A 32 -4.32 -1.37 -4.88
C THR A 32 -4.51 0.00 -5.52
N LEU A 33 -3.49 0.84 -5.45
CA LEU A 33 -3.49 2.14 -6.12
C LEU A 33 -2.92 1.99 -7.53
N ARG A 34 -3.60 2.53 -8.54
CA ARG A 34 -3.15 2.43 -9.93
C ARG A 34 -3.15 3.81 -10.58
N PHE A 35 -2.07 4.15 -11.26
CA PHE A 35 -1.85 5.46 -11.89
C PHE A 35 -0.78 5.33 -12.99
N ARG A 36 -0.42 6.42 -13.66
CA ARG A 36 0.56 6.47 -14.77
C ARG A 36 1.71 7.42 -14.47
N PRO A 37 2.83 7.30 -15.21
CA PRO A 37 3.83 8.37 -15.25
C PRO A 37 3.16 9.70 -15.63
N GLY A 38 3.54 10.78 -14.96
CA GLY A 38 2.96 12.12 -15.11
C GLY A 38 1.68 12.38 -14.29
N ASP A 39 1.09 11.36 -13.66
CA ASP A 39 -0.04 11.57 -12.75
C ASP A 39 0.42 12.20 -11.41
N THR A 40 -0.48 12.92 -10.74
CA THR A 40 -0.36 13.28 -9.33
C THR A 40 -1.18 12.30 -8.47
N LEU A 41 -0.60 11.78 -7.40
CA LEU A 41 -1.32 11.09 -6.33
C LEU A 41 -1.51 12.03 -5.15
N LYS A 42 -2.76 12.37 -4.84
CA LYS A 42 -3.16 13.00 -3.57
C LYS A 42 -3.72 11.95 -2.64
N LEU A 43 -3.06 11.74 -1.51
CA LEU A 43 -3.40 10.68 -0.58
C LEU A 43 -3.54 11.25 0.83
N ARG A 44 -4.75 11.19 1.38
CA ARG A 44 -4.98 11.48 2.79
C ARG A 44 -4.82 10.20 3.61
N LEU A 45 -3.83 10.16 4.48
CA LEU A 45 -3.69 9.08 5.47
C LEU A 45 -4.39 9.50 6.76
N GLN A 46 -5.40 8.75 7.17
CA GLN A 46 -6.06 8.85 8.47
C GLN A 46 -5.45 7.80 9.40
N ASN A 47 -4.97 8.22 10.58
CA ASN A 47 -4.41 7.31 11.58
C ASN A 47 -5.44 7.01 12.67
N ASP A 48 -6.07 5.84 12.59
CA ASP A 48 -7.04 5.33 13.57
C ASP A 48 -6.46 4.14 14.38
N LEU A 49 -5.14 4.01 14.47
CA LEU A 49 -4.43 2.92 15.18
C LEU A 49 -4.62 2.94 16.71
N GLY A 50 -5.31 3.94 17.26
CA GLY A 50 -5.74 3.97 18.66
C GLY A 50 -4.64 4.27 19.69
N GLY A 51 -3.41 4.51 19.26
CA GLY A 51 -2.30 4.88 20.14
C GLY A 51 -0.94 4.99 19.45
N ASP A 52 -0.78 4.32 18.31
CA ASP A 52 0.49 4.30 17.58
C ASP A 52 0.64 5.47 16.60
N ILE A 53 1.85 6.00 16.49
CA ILE A 53 2.21 6.96 15.44
C ILE A 53 2.46 6.18 14.15
N THR A 54 2.11 6.76 13.00
CA THR A 54 2.43 6.15 11.71
C THR A 54 2.84 7.20 10.67
N ASN A 55 3.26 6.73 9.50
CA ASN A 55 3.45 7.52 8.30
C ASN A 55 3.24 6.62 7.08
N LEU A 56 3.41 7.17 5.88
CA LEU A 56 3.32 6.41 4.64
C LEU A 56 4.61 6.55 3.84
N HIS A 57 5.17 5.41 3.47
CA HIS A 57 6.25 5.32 2.51
C HIS A 57 5.75 4.68 1.22
N VAL A 58 6.15 5.26 0.08
CA VAL A 58 5.82 4.77 -1.25
C VAL A 58 7.02 4.07 -1.88
N HIS A 59 7.18 2.79 -1.58
CA HIS A 59 8.39 2.03 -1.87
C HIS A 59 8.65 1.88 -3.37
N GLY A 60 9.80 2.40 -3.79
CA GLY A 60 10.30 2.32 -5.16
C GLY A 60 9.82 3.45 -6.07
N LEU A 61 8.97 4.35 -5.59
CA LEU A 61 8.56 5.52 -6.36
C LEU A 61 9.67 6.58 -6.37
N HIS A 62 9.90 7.21 -7.52
CA HIS A 62 10.83 8.33 -7.67
C HIS A 62 10.14 9.66 -7.35
N VAL A 63 9.83 9.88 -6.07
CA VAL A 63 9.08 11.05 -5.60
C VAL A 63 9.91 11.93 -4.65
N SER A 64 9.42 13.14 -4.39
CA SER A 64 10.08 14.07 -3.47
C SER A 64 10.07 13.52 -2.03
N PRO A 65 11.20 13.54 -1.31
CA PRO A 65 11.24 13.19 0.12
C PRO A 65 11.00 14.39 1.05
N ARG A 66 10.53 15.52 0.51
CA ARG A 66 10.36 16.79 1.24
C ARG A 66 8.90 17.10 1.50
N ASP A 67 8.65 17.95 2.48
CA ASP A 67 7.34 18.53 2.79
C ASP A 67 6.27 17.42 2.95
N ASN A 68 5.21 17.44 2.12
CA ASN A 68 4.16 16.44 2.10
C ASN A 68 4.36 15.33 1.05
N GLY A 69 5.58 15.13 0.55
CA GLY A 69 5.98 13.96 -0.23
C GLY A 69 6.31 12.75 0.65
N ASP A 70 7.21 11.89 0.19
CA ASP A 70 7.70 10.68 0.89
C ASP A 70 8.73 11.04 1.98
N ASN A 71 8.28 11.89 2.91
CA ASN A 71 9.12 12.52 3.91
C ASN A 71 9.12 11.71 5.21
N VAL A 72 10.27 11.12 5.53
CA VAL A 72 10.48 10.29 6.72
C VAL A 72 10.26 11.02 8.06
N PHE A 73 10.24 12.36 8.06
CA PHE A 73 9.97 13.18 9.25
C PHE A 73 8.49 13.49 9.46
N VAL A 74 7.61 13.03 8.58
CA VAL A 74 6.16 13.11 8.81
C VAL A 74 5.78 12.09 9.88
N HIS A 75 5.08 12.57 10.90
CA HIS A 75 4.48 11.76 11.96
C HIS A 75 2.98 12.05 11.98
N VAL A 76 2.17 11.06 11.61
CA VAL A 76 0.71 11.14 11.71
C VAL A 76 0.34 10.62 13.09
N MET A 77 -0.03 11.53 13.99
CA MET A 77 -0.36 11.16 15.37
C MET A 77 -1.67 10.37 15.44
N PRO A 78 -1.91 9.60 16.52
CA PRO A 78 -3.18 8.90 16.71
C PRO A 78 -4.39 9.84 16.63
N GLY A 79 -5.37 9.47 15.80
CA GLY A 79 -6.59 10.26 15.55
C GLY A 79 -6.40 11.42 14.56
N GLU A 80 -5.17 11.68 14.12
CA GLU A 80 -4.88 12.74 13.14
C GLU A 80 -4.84 12.21 11.70
N SER A 81 -4.62 13.13 10.77
CA SER A 81 -4.43 12.77 9.37
C SER A 81 -3.44 13.68 8.69
N PHE A 82 -2.82 13.16 7.65
CA PHE A 82 -1.88 13.91 6.83
C PHE A 82 -2.21 13.74 5.34
N SER A 83 -2.07 14.82 4.58
CA SER A 83 -2.34 14.83 3.13
C SER A 83 -1.03 14.85 2.37
N TYR A 84 -0.66 13.69 1.83
CA TYR A 84 0.47 13.53 0.94
C TYR A 84 0.14 13.98 -0.48
N GLU A 85 1.13 14.53 -1.18
CA GLU A 85 1.07 14.79 -2.61
C GLU A 85 2.33 14.25 -3.28
N TYR A 86 2.16 13.24 -4.13
CA TYR A 86 3.22 12.63 -4.90
C TYR A 86 3.06 12.99 -6.38
N GLN A 87 4.01 13.74 -6.91
CA GLN A 87 4.12 13.99 -8.33
C GLN A 87 4.91 12.85 -8.96
N ILE A 88 4.28 12.05 -9.81
CA ILE A 88 4.94 10.92 -10.48
C ILE A 88 5.64 11.47 -11.72
N PRO A 89 6.98 11.36 -11.82
CA PRO A 89 7.69 11.86 -13.00
C PRO A 89 7.18 11.24 -14.30
N ASP A 90 7.19 12.02 -15.39
CA ASP A 90 6.81 11.54 -16.73
C ASP A 90 7.68 10.37 -17.21
N ASP A 91 8.92 10.29 -16.73
CA ASP A 91 9.90 9.25 -17.05
C ASP A 91 9.95 8.12 -16.00
N HIS A 92 9.01 8.10 -15.05
CA HIS A 92 8.93 7.02 -14.08
C HIS A 92 8.67 5.68 -14.78
N PRO A 93 9.42 4.60 -14.47
CA PRO A 93 9.17 3.30 -15.07
C PRO A 93 7.78 2.76 -14.64
N ALA A 94 7.10 2.14 -15.59
CA ALA A 94 5.93 1.31 -15.30
C ALA A 94 6.33 0.05 -14.54
N GLY A 95 5.43 -0.45 -13.68
CA GLY A 95 5.69 -1.65 -12.89
C GLY A 95 4.86 -1.75 -11.61
N LEU A 96 5.21 -2.78 -10.82
CA LEU A 96 4.62 -3.05 -9.51
C LEU A 96 5.51 -2.49 -8.40
N PHE A 97 4.89 -1.68 -7.55
CA PHE A 97 5.44 -1.03 -6.37
C PHE A 97 4.48 -1.30 -5.20
N TRP A 98 4.74 -0.71 -4.03
CA TRP A 98 3.91 -0.93 -2.86
C TRP A 98 4.08 0.20 -1.86
N TYR A 99 3.09 0.41 -1.00
CA TYR A 99 3.14 1.38 0.09
C TYR A 99 3.08 0.66 1.43
N HIS A 100 3.76 1.22 2.43
CA HIS A 100 3.75 0.70 3.79
C HIS A 100 4.26 1.76 4.79
N PRO A 101 4.06 1.60 6.11
CA PRO A 101 4.64 2.49 7.10
C PRO A 101 6.16 2.37 7.21
N HIS A 102 6.81 3.50 7.46
CA HIS A 102 8.22 3.62 7.80
C HIS A 102 8.43 4.53 9.03
N SER A 103 7.45 4.56 9.95
CA SER A 103 7.54 5.30 11.21
C SER A 103 8.70 4.75 12.04
N HIS A 104 9.50 5.66 12.60
CA HIS A 104 10.67 5.28 13.38
C HIS A 104 10.27 4.55 14.66
N GLY A 105 10.70 3.29 14.80
CA GLY A 105 10.38 2.44 15.95
C GLY A 105 9.17 1.52 15.72
N ASP A 106 8.24 1.90 14.84
CA ASP A 106 6.96 1.18 14.67
C ASP A 106 6.86 0.39 13.35
N SER A 107 7.72 0.68 12.36
CA SER A 107 7.62 0.11 11.01
C SER A 107 7.54 -1.42 10.99
N MET A 108 8.38 -2.10 11.77
CA MET A 108 8.35 -3.57 11.84
C MET A 108 6.99 -4.09 12.29
N GLN A 109 6.46 -3.55 13.40
CA GLN A 109 5.19 -4.01 13.97
C GLN A 109 4.02 -3.70 13.04
N GLN A 110 4.01 -2.53 12.43
CA GLN A 110 2.92 -2.10 11.56
C GLN A 110 2.87 -2.88 10.25
N VAL A 111 4.03 -3.12 9.61
CA VAL A 111 4.10 -3.94 8.40
C VAL A 111 3.80 -5.42 8.70
N ALA A 112 4.35 -5.96 9.80
CA ALA A 112 4.02 -7.31 10.24
C ALA A 112 2.54 -7.45 10.62
N GLY A 113 1.93 -6.38 11.14
CA GLY A 113 0.51 -6.32 11.50
C GLY A 113 -0.43 -6.30 10.29
N GLY A 114 0.03 -5.91 9.10
CA GLY A 114 -0.80 -5.93 7.89
C GLY A 114 -0.79 -4.65 7.07
N LEU A 115 -0.17 -3.56 7.56
CA LEU A 115 -0.16 -2.28 6.85
C LEU A 115 0.77 -2.30 5.64
N ALA A 116 0.25 -2.82 4.52
CA ALA A 116 0.87 -2.78 3.21
C ALA A 116 -0.19 -2.87 2.11
N GLY A 117 0.05 -2.21 0.99
CA GLY A 117 -0.78 -2.35 -0.21
C GLY A 117 0.01 -2.13 -1.49
N ALA A 118 -0.51 -2.62 -2.61
CA ALA A 118 0.18 -2.56 -3.89
C ALA A 118 -0.03 -1.21 -4.59
N MET A 119 0.95 -0.81 -5.39
CA MET A 119 0.84 0.29 -6.33
C MET A 119 1.25 -0.16 -7.72
N ILE A 120 0.49 0.21 -8.74
CA ILE A 120 0.80 -0.14 -10.13
C ILE A 120 0.91 1.15 -10.94
N ILE A 121 2.08 1.34 -11.54
CA ILE A 121 2.31 2.38 -12.54
C ILE A 121 2.11 1.73 -13.90
N GLU A 122 1.01 2.08 -14.56
CA GLU A 122 0.64 1.54 -15.86
C GLU A 122 1.58 2.03 -16.97
N GLY A 123 1.70 1.23 -18.03
CA GLY A 123 2.46 1.56 -19.23
C GLY A 123 3.62 0.60 -19.45
N GLY A 124 4.56 0.98 -20.33
CA GLY A 124 5.70 0.13 -20.66
C GLY A 124 5.27 -1.26 -21.16
N LEU A 125 5.44 -2.28 -20.30
CA LEU A 125 5.09 -3.67 -20.56
C LEU A 125 3.62 -3.86 -20.97
N ASP A 126 2.70 -3.09 -20.37
CA ASP A 126 1.25 -3.19 -20.64
C ASP A 126 0.90 -2.92 -22.11
N ASN A 127 1.77 -2.20 -22.82
CA ASN A 127 1.56 -1.80 -24.21
C ASN A 127 2.37 -2.64 -25.20
N LEU A 128 3.12 -3.64 -24.74
CA LEU A 128 3.92 -4.48 -25.62
C LEU A 128 3.03 -5.42 -26.44
N PRO A 129 3.31 -5.60 -27.75
CA PRO A 129 2.64 -6.60 -28.57
C PRO A 129 2.75 -7.99 -27.94
N GLY A 130 1.61 -8.65 -27.72
CA GLY A 130 1.54 -9.97 -27.08
C GLY A 130 1.41 -9.95 -25.55
N ILE A 131 1.55 -8.79 -24.89
CA ILE A 131 1.21 -8.60 -23.47
C ILE A 131 -0.09 -7.80 -23.34
N GLN A 132 -0.28 -6.82 -24.22
CA GLN A 132 -1.43 -5.94 -24.18
C GLN A 132 -2.75 -6.73 -24.17
N GLY A 133 -3.58 -6.48 -23.17
CA GLY A 133 -4.90 -7.10 -23.01
C GLY A 133 -4.87 -8.52 -22.45
N LEU A 134 -3.71 -9.08 -22.08
CA LEU A 134 -3.66 -10.31 -21.31
C LEU A 134 -4.25 -10.11 -19.91
N PRO A 135 -4.86 -11.16 -19.32
CA PRO A 135 -5.32 -11.11 -17.94
C PRO A 135 -4.16 -10.79 -16.97
N GLU A 136 -4.35 -9.76 -16.13
CA GLU A 136 -3.45 -9.46 -15.03
C GLU A 136 -3.90 -10.18 -13.75
N ARG A 137 -2.94 -10.65 -12.96
CA ARG A 137 -3.17 -11.23 -11.61
C ARG A 137 -2.13 -10.64 -10.66
N LEU A 138 -2.59 -9.80 -9.73
CA LEU A 138 -1.77 -9.32 -8.63
C LEU A 138 -1.78 -10.36 -7.50
N MET A 139 -0.59 -10.73 -7.03
CA MET A 139 -0.40 -11.62 -5.88
C MET A 139 0.51 -10.93 -4.87
N VAL A 140 -0.05 -10.53 -3.73
CA VAL A 140 0.69 -10.03 -2.57
C VAL A 140 0.83 -11.17 -1.59
N LEU A 141 2.08 -11.59 -1.35
CA LEU A 141 2.41 -12.62 -0.37
C LEU A 141 2.74 -11.94 0.96
N HIS A 142 2.04 -12.31 2.02
CA HIS A 142 2.20 -11.68 3.33
C HIS A 142 2.22 -12.72 4.44
N GLY A 143 3.19 -12.64 5.32
CA GLY A 143 3.28 -13.45 6.53
C GLY A 143 4.69 -13.42 7.10
N PRO A 144 4.92 -14.10 8.23
CA PRO A 144 3.95 -14.92 8.95
C PRO A 144 2.92 -14.09 9.74
N PHE A 145 1.66 -14.54 9.75
CA PHE A 145 0.64 -14.11 10.71
C PHE A 145 0.40 -15.18 11.78
N PHE A 146 -0.01 -14.76 12.97
CA PHE A 146 -0.43 -15.68 14.03
C PHE A 146 -1.95 -15.79 14.02
N GLY A 147 -2.45 -16.74 13.24
CA GLY A 147 -3.86 -17.07 13.18
C GLY A 147 -4.29 -18.02 14.30
N THR A 148 -5.56 -18.37 14.31
CA THR A 148 -6.16 -19.25 15.33
C THR A 148 -5.64 -20.69 15.27
N THR A 149 -5.10 -21.11 14.11
CA THR A 149 -4.64 -22.48 13.87
C THR A 149 -3.12 -22.63 13.80
N GLY A 150 -2.37 -21.52 13.88
CA GLY A 150 -0.91 -21.52 13.82
C GLY A 150 -0.36 -20.36 13.01
N ILE A 151 0.82 -20.58 12.42
CA ILE A 151 1.46 -19.62 11.52
C ILE A 151 0.77 -19.69 10.15
N GLU A 152 0.30 -18.54 9.67
CA GLU A 152 -0.38 -18.39 8.40
C GLU A 152 0.45 -17.56 7.42
N TYR A 153 0.47 -17.99 6.16
CA TYR A 153 0.99 -17.22 5.03
C TYR A 153 -0.17 -16.96 4.08
N LEU A 154 -0.31 -15.70 3.70
CA LEU A 154 -1.44 -15.21 2.94
C LEU A 154 -1.03 -14.89 1.52
N VAL A 155 -1.93 -15.15 0.58
CA VAL A 155 -1.90 -14.56 -0.76
C VAL A 155 -3.15 -13.70 -0.86
N ASN A 156 -2.96 -12.39 -1.03
CA ASN A 156 -4.04 -11.40 -1.06
C ASN A 156 -5.00 -11.52 0.16
N GLY A 157 -4.45 -11.68 1.36
CA GLY A 157 -5.21 -11.81 2.61
C GLY A 157 -5.84 -13.18 2.89
N GLN A 158 -5.73 -14.13 1.95
CA GLN A 158 -6.35 -15.45 2.10
C GLN A 158 -5.31 -16.51 2.45
N VAL A 159 -5.66 -17.44 3.35
CA VAL A 159 -4.83 -18.60 3.68
C VAL A 159 -4.99 -19.66 2.59
N ASN A 160 -3.89 -20.03 1.93
CA ASN A 160 -3.83 -21.07 0.90
C ASN A 160 -4.95 -20.98 -0.18
N PRO A 161 -5.15 -19.82 -0.84
CA PRO A 161 -6.21 -19.69 -1.83
C PRO A 161 -5.90 -20.46 -3.11
N GLU A 162 -6.94 -20.93 -3.78
CA GLU A 162 -6.84 -21.35 -5.18
C GLU A 162 -6.89 -20.10 -6.07
N VAL A 163 -5.90 -19.94 -6.95
CA VAL A 163 -5.86 -18.81 -7.91
C VAL A 163 -6.05 -19.33 -9.33
N GLU A 164 -7.11 -18.87 -9.99
CA GLU A 164 -7.36 -19.18 -11.40
C GLU A 164 -6.47 -18.34 -12.33
N ILE A 165 -5.62 -19.02 -13.11
CA ILE A 165 -4.65 -18.43 -14.04
C ILE A 165 -5.14 -18.50 -15.51
N ARG A 166 -6.45 -18.62 -15.73
CA ARG A 166 -7.05 -18.72 -17.07
C ARG A 166 -6.99 -17.41 -17.85
#